data_AF-A0A2S6NCY3-F1
#
_entry.id   AF-A0A2S6NCY3-F1
#
_cell.length_a   1.000
_cell.length_b   1.000
_cell.length_c   1.000
_cell.angle_alpha   90.00
_cell.angle_beta   90.00
_cell.angle_gamma   90.00
#
_symmetry.space_group_name_H-M   'P 1'
#
loop_
_entity.id
_entity.type
_entity.pdbx_description
1 polymer ?
#
loop_
_entity_poly.entity_id
_entity_poly.type
_entity_poly.pdbx_seq_one_letter_code
_entity_poly.pdbx_strand_id
1 'polypeptide(L)'
;MDDGDDVAAVFVHRPNGKMLVAASDGRGFVAAENDMIANTRKGKMLLNVEAPAKARFIVPVEGDTVAAIGENRKLVCFPVSEIPEMTRGKGVRLQRYKDGGLSDIKTFALDEGLSWTDSAGRVHNVGKDALTEWLGTRADAGRLPPKNFPRNNKFG
;
A
#
# COMPACT_ATOMS: atom_id res chain seq x y z
N MET A 1 -21.62 9.95 -4.61
CA MET A 1 -20.64 10.99 -4.96
C MET A 1 -21.28 12.28 -4.58
N ASP A 2 -20.80 12.85 -3.49
CA ASP A 2 -21.07 14.25 -3.21
C ASP A 2 -20.15 15.09 -4.12
N ASP A 3 -20.50 16.36 -4.35
CA ASP A 3 -19.68 17.29 -5.13
C ASP A 3 -18.30 17.43 -4.47
N GLY A 4 -17.26 16.86 -5.09
CA GLY A 4 -15.87 16.87 -4.60
C GLY A 4 -15.20 15.49 -4.45
N ASP A 5 -15.91 14.40 -4.71
CA ASP A 5 -15.34 13.04 -4.69
C ASP A 5 -14.61 12.70 -6.01
N ASP A 6 -13.29 12.51 -5.95
CA ASP A 6 -12.48 12.03 -7.08
C ASP A 6 -12.47 10.48 -7.15
N VAL A 7 -12.58 9.91 -8.36
CA VAL A 7 -12.35 8.48 -8.59
C VAL A 7 -10.85 8.18 -8.53
N ALA A 8 -10.39 7.59 -7.43
CA ALA A 8 -8.97 7.28 -7.23
C ALA A 8 -8.48 6.02 -7.98
N ALA A 9 -9.37 5.04 -8.23
CA ALA A 9 -9.00 3.79 -8.90
C ALA A 9 -10.24 3.04 -9.45
N VAL A 10 -10.01 2.24 -10.50
CA VAL A 10 -10.97 1.26 -11.05
C VAL A 10 -10.22 -0.04 -11.26
N PHE A 11 -10.78 -1.16 -10.80
CA PHE A 11 -10.18 -2.49 -10.93
C PHE A 11 -11.28 -3.53 -11.17
N VAL A 12 -10.91 -4.62 -11.86
CA VAL A 12 -11.82 -5.73 -12.12
C VAL A 12 -11.92 -6.59 -10.88
N HIS A 13 -13.14 -6.84 -10.42
CA HIS A 13 -13.40 -7.71 -9.29
C HIS A 13 -12.89 -9.14 -9.55
N ARG A 14 -12.09 -9.67 -8.63
CA ARG A 14 -11.68 -11.08 -8.58
C ARG A 14 -12.42 -11.77 -7.42
N PRO A 15 -13.29 -12.76 -7.69
CA PRO A 15 -13.92 -13.54 -6.63
C PRO A 15 -12.86 -14.14 -5.70
N ASN A 16 -13.04 -13.98 -4.39
CA ASN A 16 -12.08 -14.38 -3.33
C ASN A 16 -10.76 -13.60 -3.30
N GLY A 17 -10.64 -12.50 -4.04
CA GLY A 17 -9.51 -11.58 -3.94
C GLY A 17 -9.48 -10.82 -2.61
N LYS A 18 -8.29 -10.37 -2.23
CA LYS A 18 -8.06 -9.47 -1.10
C LYS A 18 -7.38 -8.21 -1.62
N MET A 19 -7.77 -7.06 -1.06
CA MET A 19 -7.20 -5.76 -1.39
C MET A 19 -6.58 -5.15 -0.14
N LEU A 20 -5.37 -4.61 -0.26
CA LEU A 20 -4.80 -3.71 0.73
C LEU A 20 -5.28 -2.29 0.45
N VAL A 21 -6.01 -1.73 1.41
CA VAL A 21 -6.56 -0.38 1.34
C VAL A 21 -5.79 0.52 2.28
N ALA A 22 -5.33 1.69 1.81
CA ALA A 22 -4.56 2.61 2.63
C ALA A 22 -4.85 4.09 2.34
N ALA A 23 -4.73 4.89 3.40
CA ALA A 23 -4.79 6.35 3.36
C ALA A 23 -3.40 6.96 3.20
N SER A 24 -3.37 8.24 2.80
CA SER A 24 -2.14 9.01 2.65
C SER A 24 -1.38 9.20 3.97
N ASP A 25 -2.00 9.06 5.13
CA ASP A 25 -1.33 9.07 6.45
C ASP A 25 -0.63 7.73 6.80
N GLY A 26 -0.72 6.75 5.89
CA GLY A 26 -0.16 5.41 6.00
C GLY A 26 -0.85 4.52 7.01
N ARG A 27 -2.15 4.75 7.27
CA ARG A 27 -3.01 3.73 7.86
C ARG A 27 -3.70 2.91 6.78
N GLY A 28 -3.90 1.63 7.06
CA GLY A 28 -4.58 0.73 6.14
C GLY A 28 -4.91 -0.62 6.75
N PHE A 29 -5.63 -1.44 5.98
CA PHE A 29 -6.05 -2.78 6.34
C PHE A 29 -6.28 -3.63 5.09
N VAL A 30 -6.36 -4.94 5.25
CA VAL A 30 -6.75 -5.85 4.16
C VAL A 30 -8.26 -6.00 4.15
N ALA A 31 -8.90 -5.87 3.00
CA ALA A 31 -10.33 -6.09 2.80
C ALA A 31 -10.53 -7.26 1.83
N ALA A 32 -11.49 -8.14 2.13
CA ALA A 32 -11.95 -9.10 1.12
C ALA A 32 -12.71 -8.33 0.03
N GLU A 33 -12.50 -8.65 -1.23
CA GLU A 33 -13.18 -7.95 -2.34
C GLU A 33 -14.70 -8.05 -2.26
N ASN A 34 -15.23 -9.16 -1.76
CA ASN A 34 -16.67 -9.33 -1.53
C ASN A 34 -17.23 -8.29 -0.55
N ASP A 35 -16.43 -7.88 0.44
CA ASP A 35 -16.81 -6.85 1.39
C ASP A 35 -16.72 -5.44 0.78
N MET A 36 -16.17 -5.28 -0.43
CA MET A 36 -16.02 -3.96 -1.07
C MET A 36 -17.20 -3.61 -1.97
N ILE A 37 -18.09 -4.57 -2.23
CA ILE A 37 -19.26 -4.41 -3.08
C ILE A 37 -20.29 -3.51 -2.38
N ALA A 38 -20.78 -2.50 -3.11
CA ALA A 38 -21.84 -1.62 -2.68
C ALA A 38 -23.15 -1.94 -3.43
N ASN A 39 -24.24 -2.12 -2.69
CA ASN A 39 -25.58 -2.40 -3.26
C ASN A 39 -26.40 -1.13 -3.56
N THR A 40 -25.80 0.06 -3.41
CA THR A 40 -26.51 1.33 -3.59
C THR A 40 -25.70 2.29 -4.45
N ARG A 41 -26.38 3.23 -5.12
CA ARG A 41 -25.74 4.30 -5.91
C ARG A 41 -24.83 5.21 -5.08
N LYS A 42 -25.02 5.28 -3.75
CA LYS A 42 -24.19 6.08 -2.85
C LYS A 42 -22.83 5.43 -2.55
N GLY A 43 -22.62 4.18 -2.96
CA GLY A 43 -21.39 3.44 -2.67
C GLY A 43 -21.34 2.90 -1.23
N LYS A 44 -20.16 2.40 -0.84
CA LYS A 44 -19.86 1.91 0.51
C LYS A 44 -18.67 2.70 1.06
N MET A 45 -18.80 3.22 2.27
CA MET A 45 -17.64 3.76 2.99
C MET A 45 -16.82 2.60 3.57
N LEU A 46 -15.66 2.37 2.96
CA LEU A 46 -14.72 1.31 3.34
C LEU A 46 -13.63 1.86 4.28
N LEU A 47 -12.93 2.90 3.84
CA LEU A 47 -11.84 3.52 4.60
C LEU A 47 -12.31 4.82 5.24
N ASN A 48 -12.21 4.90 6.56
CA ASN A 48 -12.46 6.14 7.30
C ASN A 48 -11.21 7.00 7.28
N VAL A 49 -11.30 8.19 6.68
CA VAL A 49 -10.18 9.11 6.55
C VAL A 49 -10.56 10.44 7.20
N GLU A 50 -9.66 10.96 8.03
CA GLU A 50 -9.79 12.28 8.65
C GLU A 50 -8.90 13.28 7.90
N ALA A 51 -9.43 14.47 7.62
CA ALA A 51 -8.65 15.54 7.02
C ALA A 51 -7.41 15.86 7.91
N PRO A 52 -6.24 16.14 7.30
CA PRO A 52 -6.01 16.37 5.87
C PRO A 52 -5.69 15.09 5.05
N ALA A 53 -5.78 13.90 5.65
CA ALA A 53 -5.49 12.66 4.92
C ALA A 53 -6.54 12.37 3.84
N LYS A 54 -6.16 11.58 2.84
CA LYS A 54 -7.03 11.12 1.75
C LYS A 54 -6.95 9.61 1.59
N ALA A 55 -8.04 8.97 1.16
CA ALA A 55 -7.98 7.60 0.68
C ALA A 55 -7.11 7.60 -0.60
N ARG A 56 -6.04 6.80 -0.63
CA ARG A 56 -5.00 6.96 -1.66
C ARG A 56 -4.66 5.66 -2.39
N PHE A 57 -4.74 4.52 -1.71
CA PHE A 57 -4.31 3.24 -2.28
C PHE A 57 -5.35 2.15 -2.08
N ILE A 58 -5.49 1.35 -3.13
CA ILE A 58 -6.27 0.13 -3.18
C ILE A 58 -5.52 -0.82 -4.12
N VAL A 59 -4.74 -1.71 -3.53
CA VAL A 59 -3.85 -2.60 -4.29
C VAL A 59 -4.24 -4.05 -4.03
N PRO A 60 -4.22 -4.93 -5.03
CA PRO A 60 -4.44 -6.35 -4.78
C PRO A 60 -3.37 -6.87 -3.81
N VAL A 61 -3.74 -7.83 -2.98
CA VAL A 61 -2.79 -8.59 -2.18
C VAL A 61 -2.25 -9.72 -3.04
N GLU A 62 -1.03 -9.52 -3.53
CA GLU A 62 -0.26 -10.49 -4.32
C GLU A 62 0.96 -10.89 -3.49
N GLY A 63 1.09 -12.17 -3.18
CA GLY A 63 2.15 -12.68 -2.30
C GLY A 63 1.95 -12.41 -0.81
N ASP A 64 3.05 -12.41 -0.06
CA ASP A 64 3.08 -12.50 1.39
C ASP A 64 3.70 -11.28 2.09
N THR A 65 4.24 -10.34 1.32
CA THR A 65 5.02 -9.22 1.85
C THR A 65 4.49 -7.88 1.31
N VAL A 66 4.48 -6.88 2.18
CA VAL A 66 4.13 -5.49 1.87
C VAL A 66 5.40 -4.67 1.81
N ALA A 67 5.57 -3.88 0.75
CA ALA A 67 6.56 -2.81 0.66
C ALA A 67 5.86 -1.45 0.76
N ALA A 68 6.20 -0.66 1.78
CA ALA A 68 5.69 0.70 1.97
C ALA A 68 6.83 1.71 1.89
N ILE A 69 6.65 2.75 1.07
CA ILE A 69 7.59 3.86 0.93
C ILE A 69 6.93 5.18 1.33
N GLY A 70 7.57 5.89 2.25
CA GLY A 70 7.13 7.20 2.71
C GLY A 70 7.58 8.34 1.80
N GLU A 71 6.91 9.49 1.91
CA GLU A 71 7.31 10.74 1.25
C GLU A 71 8.70 11.20 1.74
N ASN A 72 9.07 10.84 2.97
CA ASN A 72 10.40 11.00 3.53
C ASN A 72 11.45 10.00 2.96
N ARG A 73 11.11 9.27 1.90
CA ARG A 73 11.99 8.34 1.18
C ARG A 73 12.53 7.22 2.07
N LYS A 74 11.70 6.72 3.00
CA LYS A 74 12.00 5.51 3.77
C LYS A 74 11.14 4.35 3.32
N LEU A 75 11.77 3.20 3.06
CA LEU A 75 11.19 1.94 2.67
C LEU A 75 11.20 0.98 3.86
N VAL A 76 10.09 0.27 4.06
CA VAL A 76 10.00 -0.89 4.95
C VAL A 76 9.27 -2.01 4.23
N CYS A 77 9.74 -3.24 4.43
CA CYS A 77 9.07 -4.46 3.99
C CYS A 77 8.65 -5.26 5.22
N PHE A 78 7.40 -5.73 5.27
CA PHE A 78 6.89 -6.54 6.39
C PHE A 78 5.79 -7.51 5.92
N PRO A 79 5.53 -8.61 6.64
CA PRO A 79 4.53 -9.59 6.25
C PRO A 79 3.11 -9.01 6.15
N VAL A 80 2.36 -9.40 5.13
CA VAL A 80 0.94 -9.05 4.97
C VAL A 80 0.12 -9.53 6.18
N SER A 81 0.51 -10.64 6.79
CA SER A 81 -0.15 -11.23 7.97
C SER A 81 -0.14 -10.33 9.21
N GLU A 82 0.71 -9.29 9.26
CA GLU A 82 0.70 -8.30 10.34
C GLU A 82 -0.40 -7.23 10.17
N ILE A 83 -1.07 -7.20 9.02
CA ILE A 83 -2.18 -6.30 8.72
C ILE A 83 -3.50 -7.03 9.02
N PRO A 84 -4.40 -6.45 9.83
CA PRO A 84 -5.69 -7.05 10.09
C PRO A 84 -6.58 -7.02 8.85
N GLU A 85 -7.39 -8.07 8.70
CA GLU A 85 -8.50 -8.09 7.77
C GLU A 85 -9.71 -7.37 8.36
N MET A 86 -10.29 -6.42 7.62
CA MET A 86 -11.43 -5.62 8.09
C MET A 86 -12.43 -5.36 6.96
N THR A 87 -13.71 -5.22 7.33
CA THR A 87 -14.80 -4.89 6.41
C THR A 87 -15.01 -3.39 6.22
N ARG A 88 -14.51 -2.57 7.15
CA ARG A 88 -14.43 -1.09 7.14
C ARG A 88 -13.59 -0.59 8.32
N GLY A 89 -13.06 0.62 8.22
CA GLY A 89 -12.46 1.31 9.37
C GLY A 89 -11.33 2.27 8.99
N LYS A 90 -10.61 2.76 10.00
CA LYS A 90 -9.42 3.62 9.79
C LYS A 90 -8.16 2.81 9.45
N GLY A 91 -8.15 1.51 9.78
CA GLY A 91 -6.99 0.64 9.63
C GLY A 91 -5.91 0.86 10.69
N VAL A 92 -4.83 0.08 10.58
CA VAL A 92 -3.65 0.14 11.43
C VAL A 92 -2.54 0.91 10.73
N ARG A 93 -1.57 1.41 11.50
CA ARG A 93 -0.39 2.06 10.93
C ARG A 93 0.45 1.01 10.19
N LEU A 94 0.78 1.32 8.93
CA LEU A 94 1.61 0.49 8.05
C LEU A 94 3.09 0.85 8.17
N GLN A 95 3.39 2.16 8.21
CA GLN A 95 4.75 2.69 8.40
C GLN A 95 4.70 3.93 9.31
N ARG A 96 5.77 4.17 10.08
CA ARG A 96 5.91 5.37 10.90
C ARG A 96 6.64 6.47 10.14
N TYR A 97 6.01 7.63 10.03
CA TYR A 97 6.61 8.82 9.44
C TYR A 97 7.02 9.80 10.54
N LYS A 98 8.18 10.46 10.35
CA LYS A 98 8.54 11.67 11.11
C LYS A 98 7.81 12.88 10.53
N ASP A 99 7.70 12.90 9.20
CA ASP A 99 7.15 13.94 8.34
C ASP A 99 6.57 13.31 7.07
N GLY A 100 5.55 13.96 6.49
CA GLY A 100 4.83 13.46 5.32
C GLY A 100 3.94 12.25 5.62
N GLY A 101 3.65 11.49 4.57
CA GLY A 101 2.83 10.29 4.66
C GLY A 101 3.26 9.15 3.74
N LEU A 102 2.33 8.24 3.45
CA LEU A 102 2.54 7.13 2.54
C LEU A 102 2.64 7.66 1.10
N SER A 103 3.81 7.45 0.49
CA SER A 103 4.05 7.85 -0.89
C SER A 103 3.60 6.77 -1.86
N ASP A 104 3.90 5.51 -1.58
CA ASP A 104 3.43 4.37 -2.38
C ASP A 104 3.44 3.06 -1.58
N ILE A 105 2.66 2.09 -2.04
CA ILE A 105 2.58 0.77 -1.41
C ILE A 105 2.31 -0.32 -2.43
N LYS A 106 2.94 -1.47 -2.23
CA LYS A 106 2.78 -2.66 -3.08
C LYS A 106 2.84 -3.93 -2.23
N THR A 107 2.19 -4.98 -2.69
CA THR A 107 2.34 -6.34 -2.18
C THR A 107 3.14 -7.18 -3.20
N PHE A 108 3.92 -8.13 -2.71
CA PHE A 108 4.70 -9.04 -3.54
C PHE A 108 5.01 -10.36 -2.79
N ALA A 109 5.37 -11.40 -3.54
CA ALA A 109 5.92 -12.62 -2.96
C ALA A 109 7.40 -12.40 -2.63
N LEU A 110 7.80 -12.58 -1.36
CA LEU A 110 9.17 -12.31 -0.95
C LEU A 110 10.22 -13.10 -1.74
N ASP A 111 9.89 -14.34 -2.09
CA ASP A 111 10.76 -15.22 -2.86
C ASP A 111 10.96 -14.76 -4.32
N GLU A 112 10.05 -13.95 -4.88
CA GLU A 112 10.19 -13.32 -6.20
C GLU A 112 10.92 -11.96 -6.15
N GLY A 113 11.12 -11.42 -4.95
CA GLY A 113 11.78 -10.14 -4.73
C GLY A 113 10.91 -8.92 -5.03
N LEU A 114 11.43 -7.75 -4.65
CA LEU A 114 10.75 -6.47 -4.82
C LEU A 114 11.13 -5.84 -6.15
N SER A 115 10.14 -5.57 -7.00
CA SER A 115 10.33 -4.94 -8.30
C SER A 115 9.76 -3.53 -8.38
N TRP A 116 10.41 -2.68 -9.18
CA TRP A 116 9.91 -1.36 -9.56
C TRP A 116 10.37 -0.94 -10.96
N THR A 117 9.67 0.02 -11.54
CA THR A 117 10.02 0.65 -12.82
C THR A 117 10.57 2.04 -12.59
N ASP A 118 11.72 2.36 -13.19
CA ASP A 118 12.28 3.71 -13.12
C ASP A 118 11.69 4.65 -14.19
N SER A 119 12.03 5.94 -14.10
CA SER A 119 11.53 6.95 -15.05
C SER A 119 12.01 6.75 -16.49
N ALA A 120 12.99 5.87 -16.73
CA ALA A 120 13.45 5.48 -18.06
C ALA A 120 12.78 4.18 -18.54
N GLY A 121 11.78 3.67 -17.82
CA GLY A 121 11.05 2.45 -18.16
C GLY A 121 11.81 1.15 -17.86
N ARG A 122 12.93 1.21 -17.13
CA ARG A 122 13.69 0.00 -16.79
C ARG A 122 13.10 -0.65 -15.54
N VAL A 123 12.94 -1.96 -15.60
CA VAL A 123 12.50 -2.77 -14.46
C VAL A 123 13.72 -3.16 -13.64
N HIS A 124 13.67 -2.85 -12.35
CA HIS A 124 14.63 -3.29 -11.34
C HIS A 124 13.96 -4.35 -10.46
N ASN A 125 14.73 -5.32 -9.97
CA ASN A 125 14.29 -6.31 -8.99
C ASN A 125 15.38 -6.52 -7.94
N VAL A 126 14.99 -6.53 -6.66
CA VAL A 126 15.87 -6.87 -5.54
C VAL A 126 15.35 -8.17 -4.93
N GLY A 127 16.15 -9.23 -5.03
CA GLY A 127 15.84 -10.53 -4.46
C GLY A 127 15.87 -10.56 -2.93
N LYS A 128 15.27 -11.60 -2.36
CA LYS A 128 15.10 -11.84 -0.92
C LYS A 128 16.35 -11.60 -0.07
N ASP A 129 17.50 -12.12 -0.50
CA ASP A 129 18.74 -12.03 0.28
C ASP A 129 19.18 -10.58 0.50
N ALA A 130 19.07 -9.75 -0.54
CA ALA A 130 19.36 -8.33 -0.46
C ALA A 130 18.26 -7.54 0.26
N LEU A 131 17.00 -8.03 0.25
CA LEU A 131 15.89 -7.37 0.93
C LEU A 131 15.98 -7.41 2.46
N THR A 132 16.83 -8.26 3.03
CA THR A 132 17.03 -8.39 4.48
C THR A 132 17.28 -7.06 5.19
N GLU A 133 17.88 -6.07 4.53
CA GLU A 133 18.09 -4.73 5.08
C GLU A 133 16.80 -3.93 5.32
N TRP A 134 15.73 -4.23 4.56
CA TRP A 134 14.44 -3.54 4.63
C TRP A 134 13.34 -4.37 5.28
N LEU A 135 13.58 -5.66 5.52
CA LEU A 135 12.68 -6.49 6.31
C LEU A 135 12.62 -5.97 7.75
N GLY A 136 11.42 -5.66 8.20
CA GLY A 136 11.13 -5.16 9.54
C GLY A 136 9.72 -5.54 9.98
N THR A 137 9.25 -4.88 11.04
CA THR A 137 7.89 -5.06 11.53
C THR A 137 6.98 -3.96 10.98
N ARG A 138 5.69 -4.24 10.84
CA ARG A 138 4.67 -3.23 10.56
C ARG A 138 4.82 -2.04 11.53
N ALA A 139 4.70 -0.83 11.00
CA ALA A 139 4.85 0.44 11.72
C ALA A 139 6.29 0.82 12.11
N ASP A 140 7.31 0.11 11.62
CA ASP A 140 8.68 0.61 11.60
C ASP A 140 8.79 1.86 10.71
N ALA A 141 9.84 2.64 10.94
CA ALA A 141 10.09 3.85 10.16
C ALA A 141 10.67 3.55 8.77
N GLY A 142 11.30 2.38 8.59
CA GLY A 142 12.03 2.02 7.38
C GLY A 142 13.40 2.68 7.23
N ARG A 143 14.06 2.38 6.11
CA ARG A 143 15.41 2.83 5.74
C ARG A 143 15.43 3.44 4.34
N LEU A 144 16.51 4.08 3.94
CA LEU A 144 16.64 4.58 2.55
C LEU A 144 16.45 3.42 1.57
N PRO A 145 15.69 3.60 0.47
CA PRO A 145 15.39 2.52 -0.47
C PRO A 145 16.65 2.04 -1.21
N PRO A 146 16.58 0.88 -1.89
CA PRO A 146 17.67 0.38 -2.70
C PRO A 146 18.20 1.39 -3.71
N LYS A 147 19.43 1.15 -4.18
CA LYS A 147 20.00 1.94 -5.28
C LYS A 147 19.07 1.88 -6.49
N ASN A 148 18.99 2.98 -7.23
CA ASN A 148 18.12 3.16 -8.40
C ASN A 148 16.61 3.19 -8.11
N PHE A 149 16.17 3.28 -6.85
CA PHE A 149 14.77 3.51 -6.54
C PHE A 149 14.30 4.90 -7.03
N PRO A 150 13.11 5.03 -7.67
CA PRO A 150 12.68 6.25 -8.32
C PRO A 150 12.63 7.46 -7.38
N ARG A 151 12.97 8.65 -7.88
CA ARG A 151 12.99 9.89 -7.08
C ARG A 151 11.61 10.35 -6.64
N ASN A 152 10.57 9.97 -7.39
CA ASN A 152 9.17 10.23 -7.05
C ASN A 152 8.61 9.27 -5.98
N ASN A 153 9.45 8.36 -5.44
CA ASN A 153 9.07 7.38 -4.43
C ASN A 153 7.92 6.44 -4.87
N LYS A 154 7.85 6.11 -6.17
CA LYS A 154 6.85 5.18 -6.73
C LYS A 154 7.48 3.87 -7.17
N PHE A 155 6.71 2.78 -7.07
CA PHE A 155 7.11 1.47 -7.57
C PHE A 155 6.85 1.30 -9.08
N GLY A 156 5.93 2.07 -9.66
CA GLY A 156 5.59 2.01 -11.09
C GLY A 156 4.40 2.87 -11.40
#